data_AF-A0AAW1BPR9-F1
#
_entry.id   AF-A0AAW1BPR9-F1
#
_cell.length_a   1.000
_cell.length_b   1.000
_cell.length_c   1.000
_cell.angle_alpha   90.00
_cell.angle_beta   90.00
_cell.angle_gamma   90.00
#
_symmetry.space_group_name_H-M   'P 1'
#
loop_
_entity.id
_entity.type
_entity.pdbx_description
1 polymer ?
#
loop_
_entity_poly.entity_id
_entity_poly.type
_entity_poly.pdbx_seq_one_letter_code
_entity_poly.pdbx_strand_id
1 'polypeptide(L)'
;MILILLQGDKRDIKEYLMLQKTSKVDVDSSGKKCKEKMMCVLFETKVQAEHRRFQAFEVKEYSTLDELQHEFEAAGLAKLFSEFVSAQLK
;
A
#
# COMPACT_ATOMS: atom_id res chain seq x y z
N MET A 1 -7.09 8.63 3.22
CA MET A 1 -5.99 8.04 2.42
C MET A 1 -5.97 6.55 2.69
N ILE A 2 -5.69 5.71 1.69
CA ILE A 2 -5.53 4.26 1.88
C ILE A 2 -4.09 3.90 1.52
N LEU A 3 -3.41 3.20 2.43
CA LEU A 3 -2.07 2.65 2.21
C LEU A 3 -2.16 1.12 2.23
N ILE A 4 -1.39 0.48 1.35
CA ILE A 4 -1.30 -0.98 1.31
C ILE A 4 0.17 -1.35 1.37
N LEU A 5 0.55 -2.07 2.43
CA LEU A 5 1.88 -2.64 2.58
C LEU A 5 1.82 -4.12 2.20
N LEU A 6 2.59 -4.52 1.18
CA LEU A 6 2.65 -5.89 0.70
C LEU A 6 4.01 -6.50 1.01
N GLN A 7 4.00 -7.68 1.64
CA GLN A 7 5.19 -8.48 1.91
C GLN A 7 4.90 -9.92 1.51
N GLY A 8 5.78 -10.53 0.73
CA GLY A 8 5.59 -11.90 0.24
C GLY A 8 6.46 -12.20 -0.96
N ASP A 9 6.16 -13.31 -1.62
CA ASP A 9 6.86 -13.70 -2.84
C ASP A 9 6.57 -12.72 -3.97
N LYS A 10 7.61 -12.43 -4.76
CA LYS A 10 7.53 -11.46 -5.86
C LYS A 10 6.43 -11.81 -6.87
N ARG A 11 6.18 -13.10 -7.09
CA ARG A 11 5.13 -13.58 -7.99
C ARG A 11 3.75 -13.19 -7.47
N ASP A 12 3.48 -13.45 -6.21
CA ASP A 12 2.18 -13.22 -5.59
C ASP A 12 1.89 -11.72 -5.46
N ILE A 13 2.90 -10.91 -5.11
CA ILE A 13 2.78 -9.45 -5.13
C ILE A 13 2.46 -8.94 -6.54
N LYS A 14 3.12 -9.47 -7.58
CA LYS A 14 2.83 -9.08 -8.97
C LYS A 14 1.41 -9.47 -9.38
N GLU A 15 0.95 -10.65 -8.98
CA GLU A 15 -0.42 -11.09 -9.23
C GLU A 15 -1.43 -10.17 -8.56
N TYR A 16 -1.22 -9.81 -7.29
CA TYR A 16 -2.06 -8.84 -6.58
C TYR A 16 -2.13 -7.49 -7.32
N LEU A 17 -0.97 -6.94 -7.72
CA LEU A 17 -0.92 -5.67 -8.45
C LEU A 17 -1.59 -5.77 -9.85
N MET A 18 -1.49 -6.91 -10.51
CA MET A 18 -2.16 -7.15 -11.78
C MET A 18 -3.67 -7.16 -11.60
N LEU A 19 -4.18 -7.92 -10.62
CA LEU A 19 -5.60 -7.98 -10.30
C LEU A 19 -6.15 -6.58 -9.97
N GLN A 20 -5.45 -5.79 -9.17
CA GLN A 20 -5.86 -4.41 -8.87
C GLN A 20 -5.88 -3.48 -10.09
N LYS A 21 -5.04 -3.73 -11.11
CA LYS A 21 -4.99 -2.94 -12.35
C LYS A 21 -6.00 -3.39 -13.39
N THR A 22 -6.35 -4.68 -13.42
CA THR A 22 -7.19 -5.26 -14.48
C THR A 22 -8.63 -5.48 -14.05
N SER A 23 -8.90 -5.59 -12.75
CA SER A 23 -10.25 -5.69 -12.20
C SER A 23 -10.98 -4.37 -12.35
N LYS A 24 -12.09 -4.42 -13.08
CA LYS A 24 -12.93 -3.26 -13.37
C LYS A 24 -14.05 -3.24 -12.36
N VAL A 25 -13.88 -2.41 -11.34
CA VAL A 25 -14.86 -2.24 -10.26
C VAL A 25 -15.80 -1.07 -10.49
N ASP A 26 -15.49 -0.18 -11.44
CA ASP A 26 -16.28 1.02 -11.70
C ASP A 26 -16.67 1.20 -13.18
N VAL A 27 -17.87 1.74 -13.41
CA VAL A 27 -18.43 2.07 -14.72
C VAL A 27 -19.07 3.46 -14.67
N ASP A 28 -18.83 4.28 -15.68
CA ASP A 28 -19.42 5.62 -15.77
C ASP A 28 -20.95 5.56 -15.93
N SER A 29 -21.61 6.71 -15.86
CA SER A 29 -23.06 6.82 -16.04
C SER A 29 -23.56 6.34 -17.42
N SER A 30 -22.66 6.14 -18.38
CA SER A 30 -22.94 5.56 -19.70
C SER A 30 -22.63 4.06 -19.78
N GLY A 31 -22.31 3.42 -18.65
CA GLY A 31 -21.95 2.00 -18.56
C GLY A 31 -20.56 1.65 -19.11
N LYS A 32 -19.72 2.65 -19.43
CA LYS A 32 -18.36 2.42 -19.93
C LYS A 32 -17.41 2.26 -18.76
N LYS A 33 -16.45 1.36 -18.93
CA LYS A 33 -15.46 1.02 -17.92
C LYS A 33 -14.58 2.23 -17.60
N CYS A 34 -14.52 2.61 -16.32
CA CYS A 34 -13.53 3.56 -15.85
C CYS A 34 -12.13 2.96 -16.04
N LYS A 35 -11.19 3.74 -16.61
CA LYS A 35 -9.81 3.31 -16.94
C LYS A 35 -8.75 3.91 -16.02
N GLU A 36 -9.18 4.60 -14.96
CA GLU A 36 -8.26 5.22 -14.02
C GLU A 36 -7.48 4.18 -13.23
N LYS A 37 -6.23 4.51 -12.90
CA LYS A 37 -5.39 3.63 -12.09
C LYS A 37 -5.83 3.73 -10.64
N MET A 38 -6.29 2.62 -10.07
CA MET A 38 -6.75 2.57 -8.67
C MET A 38 -5.63 2.74 -7.63
N MET A 39 -4.36 2.53 -8.00
CA MET A 39 -3.24 2.60 -7.06
C MET A 39 -1.95 3.10 -7.71
N CYS A 40 -1.11 3.74 -6.89
CA CYS A 40 0.26 4.11 -7.23
C CYS A 40 1.22 3.30 -6.34
N VAL A 41 2.31 2.80 -6.91
CA VAL A 41 3.39 2.16 -6.14
C VAL A 41 4.32 3.27 -5.65
N LEU A 42 4.38 3.47 -4.34
CA LEU A 42 5.26 4.47 -3.74
C LEU A 42 6.70 3.96 -3.60
N PHE A 43 6.87 2.67 -3.28
CA PHE A 43 8.17 2.05 -3.05
C PHE A 43 8.11 0.52 -3.25
N GLU A 44 9.15 -0.07 -3.86
CA GLU A 44 9.32 -1.53 -4.00
C GLU A 44 10.78 -1.88 -3.65
N THR A 45 10.97 -2.88 -2.78
CA THR A 45 12.30 -3.39 -2.43
C THR A 45 12.27 -4.86 -2.03
N LYS A 46 13.46 -5.47 -1.92
CA LYS A 46 13.61 -6.76 -1.25
C LYS A 46 13.49 -6.56 0.26
N VAL A 47 12.65 -7.36 0.90
CA VAL A 47 12.47 -7.30 2.36
C VAL A 47 13.79 -7.62 3.07
N GLN A 48 14.17 -6.77 4.02
CA GLN A 48 15.29 -7.06 4.93
C GLN A 48 14.81 -7.97 6.06
N ALA A 49 15.70 -8.78 6.64
CA ALA A 49 15.31 -9.78 7.65
C ALA A 49 14.56 -9.15 8.84
N GLU A 50 14.98 -7.96 9.27
CA GLU A 50 14.39 -7.16 10.36
C GLU A 50 12.94 -6.69 10.11
N HIS A 51 12.53 -6.62 8.83
CA HIS A 51 11.20 -6.18 8.42
C HIS A 51 10.21 -7.32 8.20
N ARG A 52 10.63 -8.60 8.26
CA ARG A 52 9.74 -9.79 8.11
C ARG A 52 8.89 -10.06 9.36
N ARG A 53 8.18 -9.06 9.84
CA ARG A 53 7.38 -9.13 11.08
C ARG A 53 5.86 -9.22 10.84
N PHE A 54 5.41 -8.91 9.63
CA PHE A 54 4.01 -9.11 9.23
C PHE A 54 3.77 -10.58 8.89
N GLN A 55 3.01 -11.28 9.74
CA GLN A 55 2.69 -12.70 9.58
C GLN A 55 1.31 -12.95 8.98
N ALA A 56 0.42 -11.96 9.07
CA ALA A 56 -0.95 -12.04 8.59
C ALA A 56 -1.36 -10.74 7.90
N PHE A 57 -2.47 -10.81 7.17
CA PHE A 57 -3.13 -9.62 6.63
C PHE A 57 -3.94 -8.94 7.72
N GLU A 58 -3.69 -7.65 7.93
CA GLU A 58 -4.39 -6.82 8.92
C GLU A 58 -4.88 -5.53 8.27
N VAL A 59 -6.04 -5.08 8.72
CA VAL A 59 -6.61 -3.77 8.37
C VAL A 59 -6.63 -2.94 9.63
N LYS A 60 -5.95 -1.79 9.60
CA LYS A 60 -5.86 -0.85 10.71
C LYS A 60 -6.37 0.51 10.26
N GLU A 61 -7.16 1.16 11.10
CA GLU A 61 -7.68 2.50 10.88
C GLU A 61 -7.00 3.47 11.83
N TYR A 62 -6.51 4.59 11.28
CA TYR A 62 -5.83 5.64 12.03
C TYR A 62 -6.55 6.97 11.77
N SER A 63 -6.81 7.70 12.85
CA SER A 63 -7.55 8.96 12.79
C SER A 63 -6.62 10.16 12.59
N THR A 64 -5.35 10.03 12.96
CA THR A 64 -4.35 11.10 12.86
C THR A 64 -3.10 10.63 12.13
N LEU A 65 -2.32 11.59 11.61
CA LEU A 65 -1.04 11.30 10.99
C LEU A 65 -0.02 10.78 12.01
N ASP A 66 -0.07 11.29 13.24
CA ASP A 66 0.84 10.89 14.32
C ASP A 66 0.64 9.41 14.70
N GLU A 67 -0.62 8.94 14.77
CA GLU A 67 -0.93 7.53 14.98
C GLU A 67 -0.36 6.64 13.86
N LEU A 68 -0.52 7.06 12.60
CA LEU A 68 0.02 6.35 11.45
C LEU A 68 1.55 6.32 11.50
N GLN A 69 2.19 7.45 11.79
CA GLN A 69 3.65 7.53 11.92
C GLN A 69 4.15 6.58 13.01
N HIS A 70 3.49 6.55 14.17
CA HIS A 70 3.87 5.70 15.28
C HIS A 70 3.81 4.21 14.91
N GLU A 71 2.82 3.79 14.13
CA GLU A 71 2.77 2.42 13.61
C GLU A 71 3.99 2.10 12.72
N PHE A 72 4.34 3.01 11.80
CA PHE A 72 5.51 2.80 10.94
C PHE A 72 6.80 2.73 11.77
N GLU A 73 6.94 3.53 12.81
CA GLU A 73 8.07 3.49 13.74
C GLU A 73 8.13 2.15 14.51
N ALA A 74 7.01 1.71 15.08
CA ALA A 74 6.91 0.42 15.77
C ALA A 74 7.23 -0.77 14.84
N ALA A 75 6.87 -0.65 13.56
CA ALA A 75 7.20 -1.63 12.53
C ALA A 75 8.67 -1.57 12.04
N GLY A 76 9.48 -0.59 12.49
CA GLY A 76 10.84 -0.37 12.01
C GLY A 76 10.92 0.27 10.62
N LEU A 77 9.81 0.84 10.13
CA LEU A 77 9.65 1.41 8.80
C LEU A 77 9.66 2.95 8.81
N ALA A 78 10.19 3.58 9.86
CA ALA A 78 10.22 5.04 10.04
C ALA A 78 10.79 5.78 8.81
N LYS A 79 11.88 5.26 8.23
CA LYS A 79 12.51 5.83 7.03
C LYS A 79 11.58 5.79 5.81
N LEU A 80 10.85 4.69 5.62
CA LEU A 80 9.89 4.53 4.53
C LEU A 80 8.75 5.54 4.67
N PHE A 81 8.25 5.74 5.90
CA PHE A 81 7.23 6.74 6.17
C PHE A 81 7.71 8.15 5.81
N SER A 82 8.89 8.54 6.31
CA SER A 82 9.46 9.87 6.06
C SER A 82 9.71 10.12 4.57
N GLU A 83 10.29 9.17 3.84
CA GLU A 83 10.67 9.39 2.44
C GLU A 83 9.50 9.27 1.47
N PHE A 84 8.59 8.33 1.68
CA PHE A 84 7.60 7.96 0.66
C PHE A 84 6.15 8.25 1.05
N VAL A 85 5.78 8.15 2.33
CA VAL A 85 4.40 8.37 2.77
C VAL A 85 4.16 9.85 3.06
N SER A 86 5.05 10.49 3.83
CA SER A 86 4.93 11.91 4.19
C SER A 86 4.94 12.83 2.96
N ALA A 87 5.67 12.44 1.90
CA ALA A 87 5.72 13.17 0.65
C ALA A 87 4.38 13.22 -0.10
N GLN A 88 3.46 12.27 0.17
CA GLN A 88 2.12 12.21 -0.45
C GLN A 88 1.05 12.96 0.34
N LEU A 89 1.39 13.44 1.53
CA LEU A 89 0.48 14.05 2.49
C LEU A 89 0.58 15.58 2.56
N LYS A 90 1.25 16.18 1.57
CA LYS A 90 1.39 17.64 1.42
C LYS A 90 0.23 18.24 0.63
#